data_AF-A0A942P986-F1
#
_entry.id   AF-A0A942P986-F1
#
_cell.length_a   1.000
_cell.length_b   1.000
_cell.length_c   1.000
_cell.angle_alpha   90.00
_cell.angle_beta   90.00
_cell.angle_gamma   90.00
#
_symmetry.space_group_name_H-M   'P 1'
#
loop_
_entity.id
_entity.type
_entity.pdbx_description
1 polymer ?
#
loop_
_entity_poly.entity_id
_entity_poly.type
_entity_poly.pdbx_seq_one_letter_code
_entity_poly.pdbx_strand_id
1 'polypeptide(L)'
;MKKVTILMTMMLIASFTTFAQHSGGDHKHSSPHGGTVKSAGDFHIEVSVKDGMVMAWLLDANEKAMKNTGVAGTAVIQMADGKTSTITFIPSGNEGFMYTLDKTKKYNKAIVTFTTGGKTASASFDLTAKAKPAEDGHDHHH
;
A
#
# COMPACT_ATOMS: atom_id res chain seq x y z
N MET A 1 34.56 8.26 26.51
CA MET A 1 33.59 8.61 25.46
C MET A 1 32.34 7.78 25.71
N LYS A 2 31.29 8.36 26.31
CA LYS A 2 30.08 7.60 26.71
C LYS A 2 29.15 7.51 25.50
N LYS A 3 28.91 6.28 25.03
CA LYS A 3 27.96 5.97 23.97
C LYS A 3 26.54 6.23 24.50
N VAL A 4 25.85 7.19 23.93
CA VAL A 4 24.46 7.50 24.26
C VAL A 4 23.58 6.65 23.34
N THR A 5 23.10 5.53 23.85
CA THR A 5 22.07 4.71 23.19
C THR A 5 20.72 5.26 23.60
N ILE A 6 20.04 5.99 22.71
CA ILE A 6 18.66 6.41 22.90
C ILE A 6 17.76 5.26 22.43
N LEU A 7 17.25 4.50 23.38
CA LEU A 7 16.08 3.64 23.20
C LEU A 7 14.84 4.54 23.37
N MET A 8 14.28 5.01 22.26
CA MET A 8 12.99 5.71 22.27
C MET A 8 11.88 4.68 22.04
N THR A 9 11.50 3.98 23.11
CA THR A 9 10.32 3.10 23.10
C THR A 9 9.07 3.99 23.22
N MET A 10 8.58 4.48 22.09
CA MET A 10 7.30 5.17 22.02
C MET A 10 6.21 4.13 21.76
N MET A 11 5.68 3.57 22.85
CA MET A 11 4.52 2.69 22.84
C MET A 11 3.27 3.53 22.56
N LEU A 12 2.98 3.76 21.28
CA LEU A 12 1.72 4.36 20.85
C LEU A 12 0.66 3.26 20.83
N ILE A 13 -0.13 3.17 21.89
CA ILE A 13 -1.37 2.39 21.90
C ILE A 13 -2.36 3.16 21.03
N ALA A 14 -2.29 2.96 19.71
CA ALA A 14 -3.34 3.40 18.81
C ALA A 14 -4.54 2.47 19.03
N SER A 15 -5.53 2.94 19.76
CA SER A 15 -6.88 2.38 19.74
C SER A 15 -7.38 2.44 18.31
N PHE A 16 -7.24 1.33 17.58
CA PHE A 16 -7.86 1.14 16.28
C PHE A 16 -9.37 1.13 16.48
N THR A 17 -10.02 2.28 16.29
CA THR A 17 -11.44 2.29 15.96
C THR A 17 -11.57 1.54 14.65
N THR A 18 -12.06 0.31 14.71
CA THR A 18 -12.48 -0.48 13.56
C THR A 18 -13.56 0.30 12.82
N PHE A 19 -13.18 1.05 11.79
CA PHE A 19 -14.14 1.52 10.81
C PHE A 19 -14.63 0.29 10.04
N ALA A 20 -15.88 -0.10 10.31
CA ALA A 20 -16.58 -1.05 9.46
C ALA A 20 -16.58 -0.48 8.04
N GLN A 21 -15.83 -1.12 7.13
CA GLN A 21 -15.83 -0.75 5.74
C GLN A 21 -17.18 -1.18 5.17
N HIS A 22 -18.09 -0.20 5.04
CA HIS A 22 -19.35 -0.38 4.33
C HIS A 22 -18.98 -0.86 2.92
N SER A 23 -19.41 -2.06 2.54
CA SER A 23 -19.40 -2.51 1.15
C SER A 23 -20.42 -1.69 0.37
N GLY A 24 -20.08 -0.41 0.13
CA GLY A 24 -20.68 0.41 -0.91
C GLY A 24 -20.25 -0.13 -2.27
N GLY A 25 -21.15 -0.09 -3.24
CA GLY A 25 -21.10 -0.88 -4.47
C GLY A 25 -19.78 -0.82 -5.24
N ASP A 26 -19.58 -1.84 -6.08
CA ASP A 26 -18.49 -1.96 -7.06
C ASP A 26 -18.48 -0.75 -8.02
N HIS A 27 -17.98 0.38 -7.54
CA HIS A 27 -17.47 1.41 -8.40
C HIS A 27 -16.17 0.86 -8.96
N LYS A 28 -16.12 0.67 -10.28
CA LYS A 28 -14.88 0.29 -10.97
C LYS A 28 -13.84 1.36 -10.67
N HIS A 29 -12.93 1.05 -9.76
CA HIS A 29 -11.74 1.87 -9.54
C HIS A 29 -10.91 1.86 -10.83
N SER A 30 -10.58 3.04 -11.33
CA SER A 30 -9.49 3.23 -12.27
C SER A 30 -8.20 2.74 -11.59
N SER A 31 -7.39 1.99 -12.33
CA SER A 31 -6.11 1.47 -11.87
C SER A 31 -5.00 2.04 -12.76
N PRO A 32 -4.50 3.26 -12.46
CA PRO A 32 -3.55 3.95 -13.33
C PRO A 32 -2.28 3.15 -13.65
N HIS A 33 -1.89 2.24 -12.75
CA HIS A 33 -0.67 1.44 -12.87
C HIS A 33 -0.96 -0.07 -12.97
N GLY A 34 -2.22 -0.48 -13.15
CA GLY A 34 -2.63 -1.88 -13.25
C GLY A 34 -2.56 -2.65 -11.93
N GLY A 35 -2.49 -1.96 -10.79
CA GLY A 35 -2.54 -2.52 -9.45
C GLY A 35 -3.96 -2.72 -8.91
N THR A 36 -4.04 -3.20 -7.67
CA THR A 36 -5.28 -3.19 -6.89
C THR A 36 -5.43 -1.84 -6.20
N VAL A 37 -6.59 -1.20 -6.38
CA VAL A 37 -6.91 0.07 -5.74
C VAL A 37 -7.88 -0.16 -4.58
N LYS A 38 -7.66 0.53 -3.46
CA LYS A 38 -8.56 0.54 -2.31
C LYS A 38 -8.72 1.96 -1.77
N SER A 39 -9.95 2.33 -1.39
CA SER A 39 -10.23 3.57 -0.67
C SER A 39 -9.56 3.60 0.71
N ALA A 40 -9.08 4.77 1.10
CA ALA A 40 -8.28 4.99 2.30
C ALA A 40 -8.53 6.41 2.85
N GLY A 41 -9.74 6.66 3.36
CA GLY A 41 -10.18 8.00 3.80
C GLY A 41 -10.45 8.93 2.63
N ASP A 42 -9.87 10.13 2.65
CA ASP A 42 -9.97 11.11 1.54
C ASP A 42 -9.15 10.71 0.28
N PHE A 43 -8.43 9.59 0.35
CA PHE A 43 -7.47 9.14 -0.66
C PHE A 43 -7.80 7.73 -1.12
N HIS A 44 -7.11 7.30 -2.17
CA HIS A 44 -7.03 5.89 -2.55
C HIS A 44 -5.56 5.44 -2.53
N ILE A 45 -5.37 4.14 -2.35
CA ILE A 45 -4.05 3.53 -2.43
C ILE A 45 -4.10 2.47 -3.52
N GLU A 46 -3.18 2.56 -4.47
CA GLU A 46 -2.93 1.51 -5.46
C GLU A 46 -1.70 0.71 -5.05
N VAL A 47 -1.78 -0.62 -5.12
CA VAL A 47 -0.64 -1.51 -4.90
C VAL A 47 -0.54 -2.49 -6.06
N SER A 48 0.66 -2.65 -6.61
CA SER A 48 0.99 -3.73 -7.52
C SER A 48 2.18 -4.53 -7.00
N VAL A 49 2.15 -5.83 -7.22
CA VAL A 49 3.24 -6.75 -6.86
C VAL A 49 3.68 -7.47 -8.11
N LYS A 50 4.93 -7.24 -8.52
CA LYS A 50 5.51 -7.88 -9.70
C LYS A 50 6.96 -8.25 -9.44
N ASP A 51 7.33 -9.48 -9.77
CA ASP A 51 8.71 -9.97 -9.68
C ASP A 51 9.40 -9.77 -8.31
N GLY A 52 8.62 -9.84 -7.22
CA GLY A 52 9.11 -9.62 -5.85
C GLY A 52 9.27 -8.15 -5.48
N MET A 53 8.75 -7.22 -6.27
CA MET A 53 8.72 -5.79 -6.00
C MET A 53 7.29 -5.39 -5.66
N VAL A 54 7.12 -4.71 -4.52
CA VAL A 54 5.87 -4.02 -4.17
C VAL A 54 6.02 -2.58 -4.61
N MET A 55 5.13 -2.17 -5.50
CA MET A 55 4.93 -0.77 -5.83
C MET A 55 3.63 -0.28 -5.21
N ALA A 56 3.66 0.92 -4.67
CA ALA A 56 2.51 1.58 -4.09
C ALA A 56 2.42 3.03 -4.58
N TRP A 57 1.19 3.52 -4.72
CA TRP A 57 0.90 4.90 -5.10
C TRP A 57 -0.20 5.45 -4.22
N LEU A 58 -0.06 6.72 -3.85
CA LEU A 58 -1.14 7.49 -3.23
C LEU A 58 -1.92 8.18 -4.33
N LEU A 59 -3.24 7.98 -4.36
CA LEU A 59 -4.12 8.62 -5.32
C LEU A 59 -5.07 9.58 -4.61
N ASP A 60 -5.52 10.61 -5.34
CA ASP A 60 -6.54 11.54 -4.85
C ASP A 60 -7.97 10.94 -4.88
N ALA A 61 -8.97 11.76 -4.57
CA ALA A 61 -10.38 11.35 -4.58
C ALA A 61 -10.90 10.95 -5.97
N ASN A 62 -10.20 11.35 -7.05
CA ASN A 62 -10.52 11.01 -8.44
C ASN A 62 -9.60 9.90 -8.97
N GLU A 63 -8.90 9.18 -8.09
CA GLU A 63 -7.98 8.09 -8.43
C GLU A 63 -6.81 8.53 -9.33
N LYS A 64 -6.45 9.81 -9.28
CA LYS A 64 -5.24 10.32 -9.94
C LYS A 64 -4.04 10.19 -9.02
N ALA A 65 -2.94 9.68 -9.56
CA ALA A 65 -1.68 9.57 -8.83
C ALA A 65 -1.18 10.92 -8.34
N MET A 66 -0.76 10.96 -7.08
CA MET A 66 -0.17 12.13 -6.44
C MET A 66 1.36 12.06 -6.47
N LYS A 67 2.01 13.22 -6.53
CA LYS A 67 3.47 13.31 -6.40
C LYS A 67 3.94 12.74 -5.06
N ASN A 68 5.06 12.02 -5.08
CA ASN A 68 5.65 11.43 -3.88
C ASN A 68 6.41 12.44 -2.99
N THR A 69 6.61 13.67 -3.47
CA THR A 69 7.28 14.73 -2.71
C THR A 69 6.49 15.11 -1.46
N GLY A 70 7.14 15.05 -0.29
CA GLY A 70 6.49 15.37 0.99
C GLY A 70 5.54 14.29 1.51
N VAL A 71 5.56 13.09 0.91
CA VAL A 71 4.75 11.95 1.31
C VAL A 71 5.64 10.86 1.89
N ALA A 72 5.32 10.38 3.09
CA ALA A 72 5.97 9.24 3.71
C ALA A 72 5.14 7.97 3.52
N GLY A 73 5.77 6.87 3.10
CA GLY A 73 5.10 5.58 2.89
C GLY A 73 5.71 4.47 3.73
N THR A 74 4.88 3.70 4.42
CA THR A 74 5.26 2.50 5.17
C THR A 74 4.32 1.34 4.89
N ALA A 75 4.73 0.12 5.20
CA ALA A 75 3.82 -1.01 5.25
C ALA A 75 4.13 -1.97 6.39
N VAL A 76 3.10 -2.52 7.01
CA VAL A 76 3.21 -3.73 7.85
C VAL A 76 2.93 -4.93 6.97
N ILE A 77 3.94 -5.74 6.71
CA ILE A 77 3.84 -6.95 5.89
C ILE A 77 3.63 -8.14 6.80
N GLN A 78 2.59 -8.93 6.54
CA GLN A 78 2.34 -10.22 7.15
C GLN A 78 2.94 -11.32 6.27
N MET A 79 3.85 -12.11 6.86
CA MET A 79 4.45 -13.28 6.24
C MET A 79 3.55 -14.52 6.40
N ALA A 80 3.80 -15.54 5.58
CA ALA A 80 3.03 -16.79 5.61
C ALA A 80 3.18 -17.56 6.93
N ASP A 81 4.27 -17.36 7.68
CA ASP A 81 4.50 -17.94 9.01
C ASP A 81 3.78 -17.17 10.14
N GLY A 82 2.96 -16.17 9.78
CA GLY A 82 2.19 -15.34 10.72
C GLY A 82 2.96 -14.18 11.32
N LYS A 83 4.28 -14.09 11.12
CA LYS A 83 5.07 -12.94 11.60
C LYS A 83 4.80 -11.69 10.78
N THR A 84 5.05 -10.54 11.40
CA THR A 84 4.96 -9.24 10.73
C THR A 84 6.30 -8.52 10.71
N SER A 85 6.49 -7.68 9.68
CA SER A 85 7.63 -6.75 9.58
C SER A 85 7.14 -5.40 9.07
N THR A 86 7.67 -4.32 9.66
CA THR A 86 7.41 -2.97 9.15
C THR A 86 8.50 -2.58 8.17
N ILE A 87 8.11 -2.06 7.01
CA ILE A 87 9.01 -1.54 5.99
C ILE A 87 8.70 -0.08 5.71
N THR A 88 9.72 0.65 5.26
CA THR A 88 9.57 2.00 4.71
C THR A 88 9.76 1.91 3.20
N PHE A 89 8.87 2.50 2.44
CA PHE A 89 9.00 2.54 0.98
C PHE A 89 10.04 3.59 0.56
N ILE A 90 10.70 3.34 -0.57
CA ILE A 90 11.61 4.28 -1.21
C ILE A 90 10.86 4.96 -2.36
N PRO A 91 10.86 6.30 -2.46
CA PRO A 91 10.29 7.00 -3.62
C PRO A 91 10.88 6.47 -4.94
N SER A 92 10.02 6.26 -5.94
CA SER A 92 10.38 5.77 -7.27
C SER A 92 9.67 6.59 -8.33
N GLY A 93 10.43 7.21 -9.23
CA GLY A 93 9.90 8.21 -10.16
C GLY A 93 9.26 9.40 -9.45
N ASN A 94 8.23 9.99 -10.06
CA ASN A 94 7.57 11.19 -9.53
C ASN A 94 6.45 10.89 -8.52
N GLU A 95 5.87 9.68 -8.54
CA GLU A 95 4.60 9.36 -7.86
C GLU A 95 4.64 8.02 -7.11
N GLY A 96 5.56 7.12 -7.47
CA GLY A 96 5.61 5.77 -6.94
C GLY A 96 6.43 5.63 -5.67
N PHE A 97 6.20 4.52 -4.99
CA PHE A 97 6.87 4.06 -3.78
C PHE A 97 7.20 2.58 -3.91
N MET A 98 8.44 2.20 -3.66
CA MET A 98 8.96 0.87 -3.97
C MET A 98 9.55 0.19 -2.74
N TYR A 99 9.30 -1.11 -2.62
CA TYR A 99 10.02 -1.99 -1.71
C TYR A 99 10.27 -3.35 -2.35
N THR A 100 11.49 -3.88 -2.21
CA THR A 100 11.86 -5.20 -2.71
C THR A 100 11.65 -6.25 -1.62
N LEU A 101 10.79 -7.22 -1.91
CA LEU A 101 10.57 -8.38 -1.05
C LEU A 101 11.72 -9.37 -1.18
N ASP A 102 12.05 -10.01 -0.07
CA ASP A 102 12.89 -11.20 -0.06
C ASP A 102 12.14 -12.36 -0.75
N LYS A 103 12.62 -12.77 -1.93
CA LYS A 103 12.00 -13.79 -2.78
C LYS A 103 12.04 -15.20 -2.17
N THR A 104 12.84 -15.41 -1.12
CA THR A 104 12.89 -16.70 -0.39
C THR A 104 11.72 -16.86 0.59
N LYS A 105 10.99 -15.77 0.86
CA LYS A 105 9.86 -15.75 1.80
C LYS A 105 8.53 -15.71 1.05
N LYS A 106 7.47 -16.12 1.76
CA LYS A 106 6.07 -16.02 1.31
C LYS A 106 5.35 -14.97 2.14
N TYR A 107 4.46 -14.23 1.49
CA TYR A 107 3.76 -13.09 2.07
C TYR A 107 2.26 -13.25 1.87
N ASN A 108 1.47 -12.85 2.86
CA ASN A 108 0.02 -12.93 2.84
C ASN A 108 -0.59 -11.57 2.52
N LYS A 109 -0.28 -10.56 3.34
CA LYS A 109 -0.91 -9.24 3.28
C LYS A 109 0.09 -8.13 3.55
N ALA A 110 -0.22 -6.93 3.06
CA ALA A 110 0.42 -5.69 3.47
C ALA A 110 -0.63 -4.67 3.90
N ILE A 111 -0.45 -4.06 5.07
CA ILE A 111 -1.18 -2.85 5.45
C ILE A 111 -0.29 -1.68 5.03
N VAL A 112 -0.63 -1.03 3.93
CA VAL A 112 0.10 0.12 3.39
C VAL A 112 -0.43 1.38 4.04
N THR A 113 0.46 2.28 4.45
CA THR A 113 0.12 3.56 5.08
C THR A 113 0.94 4.68 4.48
N PHE A 114 0.26 5.71 3.98
CA PHE A 114 0.84 6.96 3.53
C PHE A 114 0.51 8.10 4.48
N THR A 115 1.46 9.01 4.69
CA THR A 115 1.26 10.27 5.41
C THR A 115 1.62 11.43 4.48
N THR A 116 0.69 12.36 4.29
CA THR A 116 0.89 13.57 3.46
C THR A 116 0.16 14.76 4.10
N GLY A 117 0.85 15.89 4.24
CA GLY A 117 0.26 17.10 4.83
C GLY A 117 -0.41 16.89 6.19
N GLY A 118 0.12 15.98 7.02
CA GLY A 118 -0.46 15.61 8.33
C GLY A 118 -1.67 14.68 8.28
N LYS A 119 -2.18 14.32 7.10
CA LYS A 119 -3.23 13.31 6.91
C LYS A 119 -2.62 11.93 6.68
N THR A 120 -3.35 10.89 7.09
CA THR A 120 -2.95 9.49 6.89
C THR A 120 -3.97 8.75 6.03
N ALA A 121 -3.49 7.97 5.06
CA ALA A 121 -4.27 7.01 4.27
C ALA A 121 -3.74 5.61 4.59
N SER A 122 -4.61 4.66 4.94
CA SER A 122 -4.21 3.28 5.24
C SER A 122 -5.19 2.27 4.68
N ALA A 123 -4.68 1.21 4.05
CA ALA A 123 -5.49 0.11 3.51
C ALA A 123 -4.73 -1.23 3.50
N SER A 124 -5.47 -2.34 3.60
CA SER A 124 -4.91 -3.69 3.59
C SER A 124 -5.00 -4.33 2.20
N PHE A 125 -3.89 -4.87 1.69
CA PHE A 125 -3.76 -5.50 0.39
C PHE A 125 -3.34 -6.95 0.54
N ASP A 126 -3.86 -7.79 -0.34
CA ASP A 126 -3.44 -9.19 -0.48
C ASP A 126 -2.18 -9.23 -1.36
N LEU A 127 -1.12 -9.89 -0.87
CA LEU A 127 0.13 -10.07 -1.61
C LEU A 127 0.23 -11.46 -2.27
N THR A 128 -0.75 -12.32 -2.06
CA THR A 128 -0.88 -13.63 -2.70
C THR A 128 -1.59 -13.55 -4.06
N ALA A 129 -2.34 -12.46 -4.29
CA ALA A 129 -3.01 -12.21 -5.55
C ALA A 129 -1.98 -12.13 -6.69
N LYS A 130 -2.11 -13.04 -7.66
CA LYS A 130 -1.39 -12.95 -8.94
C LYS A 130 -1.78 -11.61 -9.58
N ALA A 131 -0.82 -10.90 -10.17
CA ALA A 131 -1.11 -9.71 -10.97
C ALA A 131 -2.24 -10.06 -11.96
N LYS A 132 -3.38 -9.36 -11.87
CA LYS A 132 -4.45 -9.52 -12.86
C LYS A 132 -3.85 -9.08 -14.19
N PRO A 133 -3.89 -9.92 -15.25
CA PRO A 133 -3.56 -9.44 -16.59
C PRO A 133 -4.41 -8.20 -16.85
N ALA A 134 -3.82 -7.15 -17.44
CA ALA A 134 -4.61 -6.05 -17.97
C ALA A 134 -5.73 -6.66 -18.83
N GLU A 135 -6.98 -6.29 -18.56
CA GLU A 135 -8.11 -6.74 -19.39
C GLU A 135 -7.84 -6.24 -20.81
N ASP A 136 -7.39 -7.16 -21.67
CA ASP A 136 -7.36 -6.93 -23.10
C ASP A 136 -8.82 -6.84 -23.53
N GLY A 137 -9.26 -5.61 -23.83
CA GLY A 137 -10.60 -5.32 -24.30
C GLY A 137 -10.79 -5.95 -25.67
N HIS A 138 -11.20 -7.22 -25.69
CA HIS A 138 -11.77 -7.83 -26.88
C HIS A 138 -13.28 -7.93 -26.70
N ASP A 139 -13.95 -6.92 -27.23
CA ASP A 139 -15.39 -6.92 -27.51
C ASP A 139 -15.72 -8.14 -28.38
N HIS A 140 -16.35 -9.15 -27.78
CA HIS A 140 -17.08 -10.15 -28.54
C HIS A 140 -18.51 -9.66 -28.73
N HIS A 141 -18.71 -8.92 -29.81
CA HIS A 141 -20.03 -8.67 -30.36
C HIS A 141 -20.55 -9.98 -30.97
N HIS A 142 -21.65 -10.50 -30.42
CA HIS A 142 -22.52 -11.46 -31.09
C HIS A 142 -23.58 -10.72 -31.92
#